data_AF-A0A534J245-F1
#
_entry.id   AF-A0A534J245-F1
#
_cell.length_a   1.000
_cell.length_b   1.000
_cell.length_c   1.000
_cell.angle_alpha   90.00
_cell.angle_beta   90.00
_cell.angle_gamma   90.00
#
_symmetry.space_group_name_H-M   'P 1'
#
loop_
_entity.id
_entity.type
_entity.pdbx_description
1 polymer ?
#
loop_
_entity_poly.entity_id
_entity_poly.type
_entity_poly.pdbx_seq_one_letter_code
_entity_poly.pdbx_strand_id
1 'polypeptide(L)'
;MALGDVVETGAEELRKYVVRRVLRQSGRYTFRVWFHDAAAKEEVPAKLQAMGCLLEARWPQGNLLAIDAESQPLAQRVADFLWEGQKRGVLDYETGRTK
;
A
#
# COMPACT_ATOMS: atom_id res chain seq x y z
N MET A 1 4.80 -0.20 -7.87
CA MET A 1 6.07 -0.55 -7.23
C MET A 1 5.82 -0.94 -5.78
N ALA A 2 6.62 -1.86 -5.28
CA ALA A 2 6.58 -2.36 -3.91
C ALA A 2 7.98 -2.32 -3.27
N LEU A 3 8.03 -2.50 -1.95
CA LEU A 3 9.29 -2.57 -1.22
C LEU A 3 10.16 -3.71 -1.76
N GLY A 4 11.44 -3.43 -2.01
CA GLY A 4 12.40 -4.42 -2.53
C GLY A 4 12.39 -4.63 -4.04
N ASP A 5 11.53 -3.91 -4.80
CA ASP A 5 11.63 -3.90 -6.26
C ASP A 5 12.99 -3.34 -6.69
N VAL A 6 13.64 -4.01 -7.67
CA VAL A 6 14.84 -3.48 -8.31
C VAL A 6 14.40 -2.71 -9.56
N VAL A 7 14.80 -1.44 -9.65
CA VAL A 7 14.37 -0.53 -10.72
C VAL A 7 15.55 0.02 -11.52
N GLU A 8 15.31 0.26 -12.80
CA GLU A 8 16.22 1.04 -13.64
C GLU A 8 15.92 2.53 -13.44
N THR A 9 16.95 3.33 -13.18
CA THR A 9 16.82 4.78 -13.07
C THR A 9 17.50 5.49 -14.23
N GLY A 10 16.92 6.60 -14.65
CA GLY A 10 17.58 7.59 -15.49
C GLY A 10 18.08 8.74 -14.64
N ALA A 11 19.28 9.24 -14.92
CA ALA A 11 19.71 10.52 -14.39
C ALA A 11 18.95 11.64 -15.09
N GLU A 12 18.34 12.53 -14.32
CA GLU A 12 18.00 13.87 -14.74
C GLU A 12 18.97 14.88 -14.12
N GLU A 13 18.96 16.12 -14.62
CA GLU A 13 19.85 17.19 -14.16
C GLU A 13 19.99 17.22 -12.63
N LEU A 14 21.25 17.35 -12.17
CA LEU A 14 21.63 17.49 -10.75
C LEU A 14 21.08 16.39 -9.81
N ARG A 15 21.70 15.21 -9.83
CA ARG A 15 21.51 14.11 -8.83
C ARG A 15 20.06 13.65 -8.65
N LYS A 16 19.18 13.94 -9.60
CA LYS A 16 17.81 13.43 -9.62
C LYS A 16 17.78 12.12 -10.38
N TYR A 17 17.17 11.10 -9.78
CA TYR A 17 16.96 9.81 -10.42
C TYR A 17 15.46 9.61 -10.64
N VAL A 18 15.07 9.42 -11.89
CA VAL A 18 13.69 9.10 -12.25
C VAL A 18 13.61 7.61 -12.55
N VAL A 19 12.63 6.93 -11.96
CA VAL A 19 12.38 5.50 -12.23
C VAL A 19 11.89 5.36 -13.66
N ARG A 20 12.59 4.55 -14.46
CA ARG A 20 12.21 4.23 -15.84
C ARG A 20 11.32 3.01 -15.92
N ARG A 21 11.72 1.92 -15.26
CA ARG A 21 11.00 0.63 -15.23
C ARG A 21 11.47 -0.26 -14.10
N VAL A 22 10.66 -1.28 -13.78
CA VAL A 22 11.01 -2.34 -12.84
C VAL A 22 11.79 -3.44 -13.57
N LEU A 23 12.98 -3.79 -13.05
CA LEU A 23 13.83 -4.88 -13.56
C LEU A 23 13.53 -6.21 -12.86
N ARG A 24 13.22 -6.17 -11.56
CA ARG A 24 12.82 -7.35 -10.79
C ARG A 24 11.78 -6.97 -9.74
N GLN A 25 10.67 -7.67 -9.74
CA GLN A 25 9.64 -7.52 -8.71
C GLN A 25 10.05 -8.24 -7.43
N SER A 26 9.72 -7.68 -6.27
CA SER A 26 9.96 -8.30 -4.97
C SER A 26 8.96 -9.40 -4.61
N GLY A 27 7.85 -9.50 -5.35
CA GLY A 27 6.72 -10.38 -5.02
C GLY A 27 5.80 -9.80 -3.94
N ARG A 28 6.12 -8.62 -3.40
CA ARG A 28 5.29 -7.89 -2.45
C ARG A 28 4.22 -7.07 -3.17
N TYR A 29 3.16 -6.76 -2.45
CA TYR A 29 2.01 -6.00 -2.93
C TYR A 29 1.79 -4.79 -2.05
N THR A 30 1.53 -3.64 -2.66
CA THR A 30 1.23 -2.41 -1.95
C THR A 30 -0.21 -1.99 -2.18
N PHE A 31 -0.82 -1.47 -1.11
CA PHE A 31 -2.14 -0.85 -1.14
C PHE A 31 -2.03 0.55 -0.53
N ARG A 32 -2.87 1.46 -1.00
CA ARG A 32 -3.11 2.75 -0.34
C ARG A 32 -4.58 2.84 0.01
N VAL A 33 -4.85 3.22 1.25
CA VAL A 33 -6.19 3.33 1.81
C VAL A 33 -6.43 4.75 2.25
N TRP A 34 -7.59 5.30 1.88
CA TRP A 34 -8.09 6.57 2.38
C TRP A 34 -9.31 6.32 3.27
N PHE A 35 -9.24 6.72 4.54
CA PHE A 35 -10.35 6.57 5.48
C PHE A 35 -11.33 7.75 5.41
N HIS A 36 -12.61 7.42 5.36
CA HIS A 36 -13.73 8.39 5.47
C HIS A 36 -14.35 8.41 6.86
N ASP A 37 -14.11 7.35 7.63
CA ASP A 37 -14.65 7.14 8.97
C ASP A 37 -13.53 7.07 10.02
N ALA A 38 -13.73 7.75 11.15
CA ALA A 38 -12.76 7.82 12.23
C ALA A 38 -12.60 6.49 12.98
N ALA A 39 -13.69 5.75 13.20
CA ALA A 39 -13.62 4.45 13.86
C ALA A 39 -12.87 3.43 12.99
N ALA A 40 -13.13 3.42 11.68
CA ALA A 40 -12.39 2.59 10.73
C ALA A 40 -10.89 2.92 10.74
N LYS A 41 -10.53 4.22 10.80
CA LYS A 41 -9.13 4.66 10.88
C LYS A 41 -8.40 4.16 12.13
N GLU A 42 -9.11 3.97 13.24
CA GLU A 42 -8.52 3.43 14.47
C GLU A 42 -8.45 1.89 14.46
N GLU A 43 -9.49 1.22 13.97
CA GLU A 43 -9.59 -0.25 14.03
C GLU A 43 -8.84 -0.99 12.92
N VAL A 44 -8.88 -0.46 11.69
CA VAL A 44 -8.36 -1.14 10.50
C VAL A 44 -6.85 -1.37 10.58
N PRO A 45 -6.01 -0.39 11.00
CA PRO A 45 -4.57 -0.60 11.12
C PRO A 45 -4.20 -1.79 12.02
N ALA A 46 -4.85 -1.91 13.18
CA ALA A 46 -4.58 -3.01 14.11
C ALA A 46 -4.92 -4.38 13.50
N LYS A 47 -6.05 -4.46 12.76
CA LYS A 47 -6.45 -5.69 12.05
C LYS A 47 -5.46 -6.05 10.95
N LEU A 48 -4.98 -5.07 10.18
CA LEU A 48 -4.00 -5.29 9.11
C LEU A 48 -2.62 -5.70 9.65
N GLN A 49 -2.17 -5.12 10.76
CA GLN A 49 -0.95 -5.57 11.46
C GLN A 49 -1.10 -7.00 11.97
N ALA A 50 -2.24 -7.36 12.55
CA ALA A 50 -2.52 -8.73 12.98
C ALA A 50 -2.55 -9.73 11.81
N MET A 51 -2.86 -9.29 10.59
CA MET A 51 -2.74 -10.10 9.37
C MET A 51 -1.28 -10.29 8.90
N GLY A 52 -0.33 -9.56 9.48
CA GLY A 52 1.10 -9.58 9.11
C GLY A 52 1.53 -8.49 8.14
N CYS A 53 0.72 -7.45 7.92
CA CYS A 53 1.08 -6.36 7.01
C CYS A 53 2.04 -5.37 7.67
N LEU A 54 2.92 -4.78 6.86
CA LEU A 54 3.66 -3.58 7.25
C LEU A 54 2.84 -2.35 6.89
N LEU A 55 2.80 -1.37 7.80
CA LEU A 55 1.97 -0.18 7.66
C LEU A 55 2.84 1.08 7.71
N GLU A 56 2.53 2.03 6.86
CA GLU A 56 3.12 3.37 6.88
C GLU A 56 2.00 4.42 6.82
N ALA A 57 1.85 5.19 7.89
CA ALA A 57 0.95 6.33 7.92
C ALA A 57 1.71 7.58 7.53
N ARG A 58 1.15 8.40 6.63
CA ARG A 58 1.84 9.63 6.18
C ARG A 58 2.05 10.61 7.33
N TRP A 59 1.05 10.76 8.20
CA TRP A 59 1.06 11.58 9.42
C TRP A 59 0.18 10.96 10.52
N PRO A 60 0.42 11.23 11.83
CA PRO A 60 -0.37 10.66 12.93
C PRO A 60 -1.89 10.89 12.83
N GLN A 61 -2.30 11.96 12.15
CA GLN A 61 -3.69 12.36 11.98
C GLN A 61 -4.15 12.29 10.51
N GLY A 62 -3.33 11.81 9.59
CA GLY A 62 -3.71 11.68 8.18
C GLY A 62 -4.74 10.57 7.96
N ASN A 63 -5.57 10.70 6.93
CA ASN A 63 -6.52 9.64 6.54
C ASN A 63 -5.92 8.62 5.57
N LEU A 64 -4.65 8.81 5.17
CA LEU A 64 -3.95 7.97 4.22
C LEU A 64 -3.05 6.96 4.95
N LEU A 65 -3.22 5.68 4.61
CA LEU A 65 -2.41 4.57 5.09
C LEU A 65 -1.86 3.79 3.90
N ALA A 66 -0.54 3.59 3.86
CA ALA A 66 0.09 2.63 2.97
C ALA A 66 0.22 1.27 3.67
N ILE A 67 -0.06 0.21 2.92
CA ILE A 67 -0.05 -1.17 3.39
C ILE A 67 0.86 -1.96 2.46
N ASP A 68 1.77 -2.72 3.04
CA ASP A 68 2.63 -3.64 2.34
C ASP A 68 2.35 -5.09 2.79
N ALA A 69 2.09 -5.94 1.80
CA ALA A 69 1.79 -7.35 1.95
C ALA A 69 2.89 -8.17 1.27
N GLU A 70 3.56 -9.05 2.03
CA GLU A 70 4.77 -9.73 1.60
C GLU A 70 4.57 -10.81 0.52
N SER A 71 3.35 -11.28 0.33
CA SER A 71 3.06 -12.41 -0.55
C SER A 71 1.69 -12.26 -1.21
N GLN A 72 1.50 -12.96 -2.34
CA GLN A 72 0.22 -12.98 -3.06
C GLN A 72 -0.95 -13.49 -2.20
N PRO A 73 -0.82 -14.57 -1.40
CA PRO A 73 -1.91 -15.01 -0.53
C PRO A 73 -2.30 -13.95 0.50
N LEU A 74 -1.31 -13.28 1.13
CA LEU A 74 -1.58 -12.19 2.06
C LEU A 74 -2.27 -11.02 1.34
N ALA A 75 -1.77 -10.64 0.17
CA ALA A 75 -2.33 -9.56 -0.62
C ALA A 75 -3.79 -9.80 -1.00
N GLN A 76 -4.16 -11.05 -1.33
CA GLN A 76 -5.56 -11.38 -1.61
C GLN A 76 -6.45 -11.19 -0.38
N ARG A 77 -6.04 -11.69 0.79
CA ARG A 77 -6.79 -11.49 2.04
C ARG A 77 -6.96 -10.01 2.39
N VAL A 78 -5.91 -9.21 2.17
CA VAL A 78 -5.95 -7.75 2.37
C VAL A 78 -6.93 -7.11 1.39
N ALA A 79 -6.89 -7.48 0.11
CA ALA A 79 -7.81 -6.97 -0.89
C ALA A 79 -9.27 -7.29 -0.53
N ASP A 80 -9.57 -8.52 -0.10
CA ASP A 80 -10.92 -8.93 0.30
C ASP A 80 -11.39 -8.12 1.53
N PHE A 81 -10.50 -7.91 2.51
CA PHE A 81 -10.80 -7.12 3.70
C PHE A 81 -11.07 -5.64 3.37
N LEU A 82 -10.25 -5.03 2.52
CA LEU A 82 -10.42 -3.64 2.10
C LEU A 82 -11.66 -3.45 1.23
N TRP A 83 -11.97 -4.43 0.38
CA TRP A 83 -13.17 -4.44 -0.45
C TRP A 83 -14.45 -4.38 0.38
N GLU A 84 -14.55 -5.17 1.46
CA GLU A 84 -15.70 -5.09 2.36
C GLU A 84 -15.78 -3.76 3.13
N GLY A 85 -14.63 -3.16 3.46
CA GLY A 85 -14.58 -1.80 4.00
C GLY A 85 -15.11 -0.76 3.00
N GLN A 86 -14.72 -0.86 1.73
CA GLN A 86 -15.16 0.05 0.68
C GLN A 86 -16.65 -0.10 0.38
N LYS A 87 -17.18 -1.33 0.36
CA LYS A 87 -18.63 -1.58 0.21
C LYS A 87 -19.47 -0.96 1.32
N ARG A 88 -18.90 -0.85 2.53
CA ARG A 88 -19.53 -0.17 3.66
C ARG A 88 -19.35 1.36 3.62
N GLY A 89 -18.60 1.89 2.66
CA GLY A 89 -18.35 3.33 2.52
C GLY A 89 -17.43 3.94 3.58
N VAL A 90 -16.69 3.12 4.34
CA VAL A 90 -15.83 3.62 5.44
C VAL A 90 -14.41 3.97 4.98
N LEU A 91 -14.00 3.46 3.82
CA LEU A 91 -12.70 3.71 3.22
C LEU A 91 -12.76 3.51 1.70
N ASP A 92 -11.79 4.06 0.98
CA ASP A 92 -11.46 3.67 -0.39
C ASP A 92 -10.05 3.10 -0.43
N TYR A 93 -9.75 2.26 -1.42
CA TYR A 93 -8.39 1.75 -1.61
C TYR A 93 -7.98 1.61 -3.07
N GLU A 94 -6.66 1.66 -3.29
CA GLU A 94 -6.04 1.37 -4.58
C GLU A 94 -4.87 0.41 -4.41
N THR A 95 -4.52 -0.30 -5.49
CA THR A 95 -3.36 -1.19 -5.54
C THR A 95 -2.19 -0.51 -6.24
N GLY A 96 -0.99 -0.58 -5.66
CA GLY A 96 0.22 0.06 -6.17
C GLY A 96 0.89 -0.67 -7.34
N ARG A 97 0.13 -1.33 -8.21
CA ARG A 97 0.70 -2.00 -9.39
C ARG A 97 1.10 -0.95 -10.43
N THR A 98 2.40 -0.86 -10.71
CA THR A 98 2.90 -0.19 -11.92
C THR A 98 2.69 -1.15 -13.09
N LYS A 99 1.96 -0.70 -14.13
CA LYS A 99 1.89 -1.39 -15.42
C LYS A 99 3.26 -1.37 -16.11
#